data_AF-A0A3N9U9H2-F1
#
_entry.id   AF-A0A3N9U9H2-F1
#
_cell.length_a   1.000
_cell.length_b   1.000
_cell.length_c   1.000
_cell.angle_alpha   90.00
_cell.angle_beta   90.00
_cell.angle_gamma   90.00
#
_symmetry.space_group_name_H-M   'P 1'
#
loop_
_entity.id
_entity.type
_entity.pdbx_description
1 polymer ?
#
loop_
_entity_poly.entity_id
_entity_poly.type
_entity_poly.pdbx_seq_one_letter_code
_entity_poly.pdbx_strand_id
1 'polypeptide(L)'
;MDFLAFKDSLYVGLKFQKPNVVSSILEINDEGVTYSICKNGRSKKVRFDVLKAAFQELVQNQSITIKWFTEKNPTQAKKHHLVTSQQSVVYFSTSI
;
A
#
# COMPACT_ATOMS: atom_id res chain seq x y z
N MET A 1 -6.73 -7.69 -15.40
CA MET A 1 -7.33 -7.64 -14.06
C MET A 1 -7.83 -6.22 -13.85
N ASP A 2 -9.10 -6.04 -13.47
CA ASP A 2 -9.70 -4.70 -13.33
C ASP A 2 -9.52 -4.14 -11.90
N PHE A 3 -9.39 -2.82 -11.78
CA PHE A 3 -9.23 -2.15 -10.48
C PHE A 3 -10.48 -2.31 -9.60
N LEU A 4 -11.68 -2.38 -10.20
CA LEU A 4 -12.92 -2.63 -9.46
C LEU A 4 -12.89 -4.00 -8.78
N ALA A 5 -12.54 -5.05 -9.51
CA ALA A 5 -12.38 -6.40 -8.94
C ALA A 5 -11.31 -6.45 -7.84
N PHE A 6 -10.21 -5.71 -7.99
CA PHE A 6 -9.21 -5.56 -6.92
C PHE A 6 -9.80 -4.84 -5.70
N LYS A 7 -10.52 -3.73 -5.89
CA LYS A 7 -11.16 -2.99 -4.80
C LYS A 7 -12.17 -3.85 -4.04
N ASP A 8 -12.99 -4.62 -4.76
CA ASP A 8 -14.00 -5.51 -4.18
C ASP A 8 -13.38 -6.71 -3.43
N SER A 9 -12.12 -7.05 -3.74
CA SER A 9 -11.38 -8.08 -3.00
C SER A 9 -10.87 -7.62 -1.63
N LEU A 10 -10.91 -6.31 -1.35
CA LEU A 10 -10.45 -5.75 -0.08
C LEU A 10 -11.54 -5.86 0.97
N TYR A 11 -11.20 -6.42 2.13
CA TYR A 11 -12.10 -6.50 3.28
C TYR A 11 -11.35 -6.23 4.59
N VAL A 12 -12.07 -5.77 5.60
CA VAL A 12 -11.52 -5.54 6.95
C VAL A 12 -11.07 -6.87 7.53
N GLY A 13 -9.84 -6.93 8.04
CA GLY A 13 -9.21 -8.15 8.51
C GLY A 13 -8.36 -8.88 7.47
N LEU A 14 -8.35 -8.45 6.20
CA LEU A 14 -7.44 -8.97 5.17
C LEU A 14 -6.00 -8.77 5.64
N LYS A 15 -5.24 -9.87 5.74
CA LYS A 15 -3.85 -9.89 6.18
C LYS A 15 -2.92 -9.96 4.98
N PHE A 16 -1.87 -9.15 4.98
CA PHE A 16 -0.79 -9.21 4.01
C PHE A 16 0.56 -9.26 4.72
N GLN A 17 1.41 -10.16 4.26
CA GLN A 17 2.67 -10.46 4.90
C GLN A 17 3.79 -9.67 4.25
N LYS A 18 4.51 -8.88 5.05
CA LYS A 18 5.86 -8.41 4.76
C LYS A 18 6.87 -9.41 5.30
N PRO A 19 8.14 -9.42 4.82
CA PRO A 19 9.14 -10.42 5.21
C PRO A 19 9.21 -10.70 6.72
N ASN A 20 9.03 -9.68 7.57
CA ASN A 20 9.11 -9.80 9.04
C ASN A 20 7.86 -9.31 9.79
N VAL A 21 6.80 -8.91 9.07
CA VAL A 21 5.66 -8.20 9.66
C VAL A 21 4.37 -8.62 8.97
N VAL A 22 3.36 -9.03 9.74
CA VAL A 22 2.00 -9.17 9.22
C VAL A 22 1.28 -7.85 9.42
N SER A 23 0.76 -7.30 8.33
CA SER A 23 -0.13 -6.15 8.31
C SER A 23 -1.55 -6.62 8.04
N SER A 24 -2.53 -5.89 8.56
CA SER A 24 -3.95 -6.18 8.39
C SER A 24 -4.73 -4.93 8.04
N ILE A 25 -5.72 -5.04 7.16
CA ILE A 25 -6.68 -3.97 6.93
C ILE A 25 -7.53 -3.80 8.19
N LEU A 26 -7.56 -2.58 8.71
CA LEU A 26 -8.31 -2.20 9.92
C LEU A 26 -9.63 -1.54 9.56
N GLU A 27 -9.66 -0.76 8.48
CA GLU A 27 -10.82 0.01 8.06
C GLU A 27 -10.78 0.22 6.54
N ILE A 28 -11.96 0.21 5.92
CA ILE A 28 -12.18 0.61 4.53
C ILE A 28 -13.33 1.62 4.55
N ASN A 29 -13.08 2.80 4.00
CA ASN A 29 -14.08 3.86 3.84
C ASN A 29 -14.05 4.39 2.40
N ASP A 30 -14.96 5.30 2.05
CA ASP A 30 -15.07 5.80 0.68
C ASP A 30 -13.81 6.50 0.16
N GLU A 31 -12.97 7.02 1.07
CA GLU A 31 -11.73 7.68 0.73
C GLU A 31 -10.56 6.71 0.52
N GLY A 32 -10.57 5.53 1.17
CA GLY A 32 -9.47 4.58 1.07
C GLY A 32 -9.43 3.49 2.14
N VAL A 33 -8.22 3.01 2.42
CA VAL A 33 -7.95 1.85 3.25
C VAL A 33 -6.96 2.21 4.35
N THR A 34 -7.31 1.88 5.59
CA THR A 34 -6.41 1.97 6.74
C THR A 34 -5.90 0.58 7.09
N TYR A 35 -4.58 0.40 7.23
CA TYR A 35 -3.97 -0.87 7.62
C TYR A 35 -2.92 -0.69 8.73
N SER A 36 -2.66 -1.78 9.46
CA SER A 36 -1.66 -1.82 10.53
C SER A 36 -0.23 -1.90 10.00
N ILE A 37 0.69 -1.19 10.66
CA ILE A 37 2.12 -1.17 10.34
C ILE A 37 2.87 -1.68 11.57
N CYS A 38 3.55 -2.81 11.41
CA CYS A 38 4.43 -3.38 12.44
C CYS A 38 3.70 -3.74 13.74
N LYS A 39 4.48 -4.16 14.74
CA LYS A 39 4.01 -4.69 16.02
C LYS A 39 3.58 -3.62 17.04
N ASN A 40 3.70 -2.32 16.71
CA ASN A 40 3.55 -1.23 17.68
C ASN A 40 2.19 -0.50 17.58
N GLY A 41 1.15 -1.16 17.07
CA GLY A 41 -0.20 -0.56 16.95
C GLY A 41 -0.28 0.66 16.02
N ARG A 42 0.74 0.91 15.19
CA ARG A 42 0.74 2.00 14.21
C ARG A 42 -0.14 1.63 13.03
N SER A 43 -0.78 2.62 12.41
CA SER A 43 -1.58 2.43 11.20
C SER A 43 -1.23 3.46 10.12
N LYS A 44 -1.59 3.13 8.88
CA LYS A 44 -1.47 4.01 7.72
C LYS A 44 -2.77 3.99 6.94
N LYS A 45 -3.18 5.16 6.47
CA LYS A 45 -4.27 5.33 5.51
C LYS A 45 -3.68 5.54 4.12
N VAL A 46 -4.18 4.79 3.14
CA VAL A 46 -3.87 4.97 1.71
C VAL A 46 -5.19 5.21 0.99
N ARG A 47 -5.25 6.29 0.23
CA ARG A 47 -6.45 6.67 -0.51
C ARG A 47 -6.64 5.82 -1.77
N PHE A 48 -7.88 5.69 -2.24
CA PHE A 48 -8.18 4.89 -3.43
C PHE A 48 -7.60 5.45 -4.74
N ASP A 49 -7.44 6.77 -4.85
CA ASP A 49 -6.75 7.41 -5.99
C ASP A 49 -5.30 6.92 -6.09
N VAL A 50 -4.60 6.87 -4.95
CA VAL A 50 -3.22 6.35 -4.85
C VAL A 50 -3.16 4.86 -5.14
N LEU A 51 -4.11 4.07 -4.60
CA LEU A 51 -4.20 2.63 -4.91
C LEU A 51 -4.44 2.37 -6.40
N LYS A 52 -5.29 3.17 -7.06
CA LYS A 52 -5.57 3.04 -8.49
C LYS A 52 -4.33 3.35 -9.32
N ALA A 53 -3.62 4.43 -9.01
CA ALA A 53 -2.37 4.78 -9.69
C ALA A 53 -1.31 3.68 -9.50
N ALA A 54 -1.18 3.17 -8.27
CA ALA A 54 -0.28 2.07 -7.95
C ALA A 54 -0.64 0.77 -8.70
N PHE A 55 -1.93 0.46 -8.80
CA PHE A 55 -2.42 -0.69 -9.55
C PHE A 55 -2.11 -0.58 -11.05
N GLN A 56 -2.33 0.60 -11.64
CA GLN A 56 -1.99 0.85 -13.04
C GLN A 56 -0.48 0.70 -13.30
N GLU A 57 0.35 1.23 -12.41
CA GLU A 57 1.80 1.10 -12.50
C GLU A 57 2.24 -0.37 -12.37
N LEU A 58 1.65 -1.15 -11.47
CA LEU A 58 1.91 -2.59 -11.36
C LEU A 58 1.50 -3.34 -12.62
N VAL A 59 0.36 -3.00 -13.22
CA VAL A 59 -0.09 -3.65 -14.46
C VAL A 59 0.85 -3.32 -15.62
N GLN A 60 1.36 -2.09 -15.70
CA GLN A 60 2.22 -1.63 -16.80
C GLN A 60 3.68 -2.06 -16.63
N ASN A 61 4.26 -1.80 -15.45
CA ASN A 61 5.70 -1.92 -15.20
C ASN A 61 6.06 -3.09 -14.27
N GLN A 62 5.06 -3.88 -13.84
CA GLN A 62 5.20 -5.05 -12.95
C GLN A 62 5.89 -4.74 -11.60
N SER A 63 6.10 -3.46 -11.30
CA SER A 63 6.85 -3.00 -10.14
C SER A 63 6.47 -1.57 -9.81
N ILE A 64 6.55 -1.21 -8.53
CA ILE A 64 6.43 0.17 -8.06
C ILE A 64 7.73 0.51 -7.34
N THR A 65 8.40 1.57 -7.82
CA THR A 65 9.62 2.06 -7.18
C THR A 65 9.32 3.21 -6.22
N ILE A 66 10.20 3.43 -5.24
CA ILE A 66 10.13 4.59 -4.34
C ILE A 66 10.18 5.89 -5.14
N LYS A 67 11.00 5.95 -6.19
CA LYS A 67 11.13 7.12 -7.06
C LYS A 67 9.78 7.45 -7.71
N TRP A 68 9.14 6.48 -8.34
CA TRP A 68 7.81 6.66 -8.92
C TRP A 68 6.78 7.13 -7.88
N PHE A 69 6.76 6.50 -6.69
CA PHE A 69 5.81 6.88 -5.64
C PHE A 69 6.07 8.31 -5.15
N THR A 70 7.34 8.70 -5.03
CA THR A 70 7.76 10.04 -4.60
C THR A 70 7.42 11.11 -5.63
N GLU A 71 7.55 10.79 -6.91
CA GLU A 71 7.22 11.70 -8.02
C GLU A 71 5.71 11.86 -8.20
N LYS A 72 4.93 10.76 -8.07
CA LYS A 72 3.47 10.79 -8.23
C LYS A 72 2.73 11.26 -6.98
N ASN A 73 3.29 11.05 -5.79
CA ASN A 73 2.68 11.39 -4.50
C ASN A 73 3.66 12.17 -3.58
N PRO A 74 4.15 13.34 -4.01
CA PRO A 74 5.21 14.09 -3.33
C PRO A 74 4.84 14.52 -1.90
N THR A 75 3.55 14.74 -1.63
CA THR A 75 3.03 15.08 -0.29
C THR A 75 3.04 13.90 0.68
N GLN A 76 2.94 12.66 0.20
CA GLN A 76 3.00 11.46 1.04
C GLN A 76 4.43 10.91 1.19
N ALA A 77 5.34 11.26 0.28
CA ALA A 77 6.69 10.70 0.23
C ALA A 77 7.71 11.37 1.18
N LYS A 78 7.45 12.59 1.67
CA LYS A 78 8.34 13.30 2.60
C LYS A 78 8.64 12.58 3.93
N LYS A 79 8.07 11.41 4.21
CA LYS A 79 8.24 10.68 5.50
C LYS A 79 8.52 9.17 5.42
N HIS A 80 8.67 8.53 4.25
CA HIS A 80 8.61 7.05 4.17
C HIS A 80 9.63 6.37 3.23
N HIS A 81 10.52 5.54 3.81
CA HIS A 81 11.31 4.52 3.09
C HIS A 81 10.45 3.27 2.81
N LEU A 82 10.27 2.89 1.55
CA LEU A 82 9.63 1.61 1.16
C LEU A 82 10.70 0.52 1.03
N VAL A 83 10.43 -0.70 1.50
CA VAL A 83 11.29 -1.87 1.28
C VAL A 83 10.55 -2.79 0.32
N THR A 84 11.10 -3.04 -0.86
CA THR A 84 10.58 -3.99 -1.84
C THR A 84 11.17 -5.38 -1.59
N SER A 85 10.32 -6.42 -1.57
CA SER A 85 10.74 -7.82 -1.66
C SER A 85 10.00 -8.43 -2.84
N GLN A 86 10.70 -9.25 -3.65
CA GLN A 86 10.35 -9.77 -4.98
C GLN A 86 9.09 -10.66 -5.08
N GLN A 87 8.15 -10.59 -4.14
CA GLN A 87 6.88 -11.31 -4.22
C GLN A 87 5.73 -10.36 -3.82
N SER A 88 5.09 -9.79 -4.85
CA SER A 88 3.66 -9.45 -4.93
C SER A 88 2.99 -8.66 -3.79
N VAL A 89 3.68 -7.77 -3.06
CA VAL A 89 3.01 -6.86 -2.11
C VAL A 89 3.73 -5.50 -2.07
N VAL A 90 3.00 -4.43 -2.39
CA VAL A 90 3.48 -3.04 -2.27
C VAL A 90 3.58 -2.69 -0.79
N TYR A 91 4.80 -2.57 -0.28
CA TYR A 91 5.04 -2.26 1.12
C TYR A 91 5.27 -0.77 1.36
N PHE A 92 4.42 -0.16 2.17
CA PHE A 92 4.71 1.16 2.75
C PHE A 92 5.37 1.01 4.13
N SER A 93 6.64 1.36 4.23
CA SER A 93 7.42 1.37 5.47
C SER A 93 7.67 2.82 5.94
N THR A 94 7.73 3.03 7.26
CA THR A 94 8.08 4.29 7.93
C THR A 94 9.39 4.02 8.67
N SER A 95 10.49 4.70 8.31
CA SER A 95 11.65 4.76 9.21
C SER A 95 11.52 6.01 10.08
N ILE A 96 11.86 5.83 11.36
CA ILE A 96 12.03 6.86 12.39
C ILE A 96 13.21 7.74 12.00
#